data_AF-A0ABD5V675-F1
#
_entry.id   AF-A0ABD5V675-F1
#
_cell.length_a   1.000
_cell.length_b   1.000
_cell.length_c   1.000
_cell.angle_alpha   90.00
_cell.angle_beta   90.00
_cell.angle_gamma   90.00
#
_symmetry.space_group_name_H-M   'P 1'
#
loop_
_entity.id
_entity.type
_entity.pdbx_description
1 polymer ?
#
loop_
_entity_poly.entity_id
_entity_poly.type
_entity_poly.pdbx_seq_one_letter_code
_entity_poly.pdbx_strand_id
1 'polypeptide(L)'
;MDSKSTTSTEETTTREQAATESADEYNLPVELFAGIVILIMGCLVLVTPLIYDMPTDLVWNPLIINLFSGSIYLVVGVIFIYRSDYIQNMI
;
A
#
# COMPACT_ATOMS: atom_id res chain seq x y z
N MET A 1 -38.75 3.67 55.18
CA MET A 1 -39.89 3.79 54.23
C MET A 1 -39.31 4.15 52.89
N ASP A 2 -39.66 3.29 51.95
CA ASP A 2 -39.05 3.04 50.66
C ASP A 2 -39.23 4.16 49.64
N SER A 3 -38.26 4.33 48.75
CA SER A 3 -38.49 4.00 47.34
C SER A 3 -37.16 3.80 46.61
N LYS A 4 -36.93 2.53 46.27
CA LYS A 4 -35.88 2.01 45.39
C LYS A 4 -36.30 2.31 43.94
N SER A 5 -35.49 3.04 43.18
CA SER A 5 -35.57 3.02 41.72
C SER A 5 -34.38 2.23 41.19
N THR A 6 -34.66 1.01 40.73
CA THR A 6 -33.77 0.19 39.91
C THR A 6 -34.25 0.31 38.48
N THR A 7 -33.40 0.87 37.62
CA THR A 7 -33.48 0.82 36.15
C THR A 7 -32.00 0.88 35.72
N SER A 8 -31.25 -0.23 35.59
CA SER A 8 -31.15 -1.11 34.40
C SER A 8 -31.45 -0.33 33.12
N THR A 9 -30.45 0.01 32.32
CA THR A 9 -29.97 -0.78 31.16
C THR A 9 -28.74 0.00 30.66
N GLU A 10 -27.53 -0.57 30.67
CA GLU A 10 -26.86 -1.15 29.49
C GLU A 10 -27.05 -0.33 28.19
N GLU A 11 -26.02 -0.28 27.35
CA GLU A 11 -25.97 0.42 26.04
C GLU A 11 -25.39 1.86 26.05
N THR A 12 -24.15 2.03 26.50
CA THR A 12 -23.30 3.10 25.93
C THR A 12 -21.85 2.66 25.78
N THR A 13 -21.61 1.37 25.48
CA THR A 13 -20.25 0.82 25.39
C THR A 13 -20.05 -0.20 24.26
N THR A 14 -20.92 -0.24 23.25
CA THR A 14 -20.76 -1.18 22.13
C THR A 14 -20.58 -0.50 20.77
N ARG A 15 -20.91 0.79 20.65
CA ARG A 15 -20.89 1.49 19.35
C ARG A 15 -19.54 2.14 18.99
N GLU A 16 -18.71 2.46 19.97
CA GLU A 16 -17.35 3.00 19.72
C GLU A 16 -16.29 1.91 19.53
N GLN A 17 -16.52 0.68 20.04
CA GLN A 17 -15.60 -0.44 19.81
C GLN A 17 -15.84 -1.17 18.49
N ALA A 18 -17.08 -1.20 17.97
CA ALA A 18 -17.39 -1.86 16.71
C ALA A 18 -16.91 -1.09 15.46
N ALA A 19 -16.63 0.22 15.57
CA ALA A 19 -16.07 1.00 14.47
C ALA A 19 -14.55 0.80 14.31
N THR A 20 -13.86 0.41 15.39
CA THR A 20 -12.40 0.23 15.38
C THR A 20 -12.01 -1.14 14.81
N GLU A 21 -12.76 -2.20 15.11
CA GLU A 21 -12.47 -3.54 14.55
C GLU A 21 -12.66 -3.60 13.02
N SER A 22 -13.64 -2.88 12.47
CA SER A 22 -13.87 -2.85 11.01
C SER A 22 -12.93 -1.92 10.23
N ALA A 23 -12.22 -1.02 10.92
CA ALA A 23 -11.28 -0.09 10.29
C ALA A 23 -9.85 -0.62 10.29
N ASP A 24 -9.45 -1.39 11.30
CA ASP A 24 -8.10 -1.97 11.39
C ASP A 24 -7.90 -3.21 10.50
N GLU A 25 -8.97 -3.91 10.11
CA GLU A 25 -8.85 -5.14 9.30
C GLU A 25 -8.46 -4.88 7.83
N TYR A 26 -8.56 -3.62 7.36
CA TYR A 26 -8.20 -3.22 5.99
C TYR A 26 -7.16 -2.09 5.90
N ASN A 27 -6.50 -1.74 7.01
CA ASN A 27 -5.38 -0.81 6.98
C ASN A 27 -4.10 -1.57 6.56
N LEU A 28 -3.91 -1.71 5.25
CA LEU A 28 -2.64 -2.17 4.70
C LEU A 28 -1.52 -1.21 5.17
N PRO A 29 -0.34 -1.68 5.65
CA PRO A 29 0.74 -0.80 6.01
C PRO A 29 1.08 0.13 4.85
N VAL A 30 1.31 1.42 5.15
CA VAL A 30 1.55 2.45 4.15
C VAL A 30 2.73 2.09 3.27
N GLU A 31 3.74 1.42 3.83
CA GLU A 31 4.92 0.91 3.15
C GLU A 31 4.58 -0.19 2.15
N LEU A 32 3.65 -1.09 2.48
CA LEU A 32 3.21 -2.16 1.58
C LEU A 32 2.40 -1.58 0.41
N PHE A 33 1.48 -0.65 0.71
CA PHE A 33 0.72 0.05 -0.32
C PHE A 33 1.63 0.83 -1.26
N ALA A 34 2.53 1.65 -0.71
CA ALA A 34 3.50 2.42 -1.49
C ALA A 34 4.40 1.50 -2.32
N GLY A 35 4.90 0.41 -1.72
CA GLY A 35 5.73 -0.57 -2.41
C GLY A 35 5.03 -1.20 -3.62
N ILE A 36 3.76 -1.59 -3.48
CA ILE A 36 2.95 -2.13 -4.58
C ILE A 36 2.74 -1.09 -5.69
N VAL A 37 2.40 0.16 -5.34
CA VAL A 37 2.20 1.23 -6.32
C VAL A 37 3.49 1.52 -7.09
N ILE A 38 4.62 1.62 -6.39
CA ILE A 38 5.95 1.83 -6.98
C ILE A 38 6.31 0.67 -7.92
N LEU A 39 6.02 -0.57 -7.52
CA LEU A 39 6.28 -1.75 -8.33
C LEU A 39 5.46 -1.74 -9.63
N ILE A 40 4.16 -1.41 -9.55
CA ILE A 40 3.28 -1.29 -10.72
C ILE A 40 3.80 -0.21 -11.66
N MET A 41 4.17 0.96 -11.13
CA MET A 41 4.74 2.03 -11.93
C MET A 41 6.03 1.61 -12.62
N GLY A 42 6.92 0.86 -11.93
CA GLY A 42 8.12 0.30 -12.53
C GLY A 42 7.83 -0.65 -13.69
N CYS A 43 6.86 -1.56 -13.53
CA CYS A 43 6.41 -2.44 -14.60
C CYS A 43 5.88 -1.65 -15.80
N LEU A 44 5.05 -0.62 -15.58
CA LEU A 44 4.53 0.22 -16.66
C LEU A 44 5.63 0.95 -17.41
N VAL A 45 6.62 1.50 -16.69
CA VAL A 45 7.81 2.11 -17.29
C VAL A 45 8.51 1.09 -18.19
N LEU A 46 8.81 -0.11 -17.69
CA LEU A 46 9.51 -1.14 -18.48
C LEU A 46 8.73 -1.61 -19.72
N VAL A 47 7.40 -1.64 -19.64
CA VAL A 47 6.52 -2.06 -20.75
C VAL A 47 6.32 -0.94 -21.78
N THR A 48 6.49 0.33 -21.41
CA THR A 48 6.32 1.49 -22.30
C THR A 48 6.98 1.33 -23.68
N PRO A 49 8.26 0.95 -23.82
CA PRO A 49 8.91 0.78 -25.13
C PRO A 49 8.38 -0.41 -25.96
N LEU A 50 7.59 -1.32 -25.37
CA LEU A 50 6.95 -2.41 -26.10
C LEU A 50 5.64 -1.97 -26.76
N ILE A 51 5.03 -0.88 -26.26
CA ILE A 51 3.73 -0.37 -26.72
C ILE A 51 3.92 0.90 -27.55
N TYR A 52 4.91 1.72 -27.19
CA TYR A 52 5.19 3.00 -27.83
C TYR A 52 6.60 3.03 -28.43
N ASP A 53 6.69 3.53 -29.67
CA ASP A 53 7.97 3.75 -30.31
C ASP A 53 8.76 4.86 -29.60
N MET A 54 9.99 4.54 -29.25
CA MET A 54 10.93 5.46 -28.62
C MET A 54 11.70 6.26 -29.68
N PRO A 55 11.88 7.58 -29.51
CA PRO A 55 12.72 8.37 -30.41
C PRO A 55 14.17 7.87 -30.39
N THR A 56 14.78 7.66 -31.56
CA THR A 56 16.15 7.12 -31.67
C THR A 56 17.21 8.18 -31.95
N ASP A 57 16.81 9.44 -32.08
CA ASP A 57 17.64 10.60 -32.45
C ASP A 57 18.26 11.32 -31.23
N LEU A 58 18.08 10.77 -30.03
CA LEU A 58 18.61 11.34 -28.78
C LEU A 58 20.05 10.89 -28.50
N VAL A 59 20.82 11.78 -27.85
CA VAL A 59 22.22 11.51 -27.43
C VAL A 59 22.32 10.29 -26.51
N TRP A 60 21.30 10.09 -25.68
CA TRP A 60 21.18 8.95 -24.78
C TRP A 60 20.10 8.01 -25.29
N ASN A 61 20.40 6.71 -25.39
CA ASN A 61 19.46 5.71 -25.85
C ASN A 61 18.25 5.61 -24.88
N PRO A 62 17.03 5.97 -25.30
CA PRO A 62 15.88 6.00 -24.41
C PRO A 62 15.46 4.63 -23.89
N LEU A 63 15.72 3.55 -24.65
CA LEU A 63 15.49 2.18 -24.18
C LEU A 63 16.35 1.88 -22.95
N ILE A 64 17.61 2.30 -22.99
CA ILE A 64 18.54 2.09 -21.88
C ILE A 64 18.09 2.92 -20.67
N ILE A 65 17.74 4.19 -20.87
CA ILE A 65 17.24 5.05 -19.79
C ILE A 65 15.99 4.44 -19.15
N ASN A 66 15.05 3.99 -19.97
CA ASN A 66 13.81 3.40 -19.51
C ASN A 66 14.02 2.07 -18.76
N LEU A 67 14.94 1.23 -19.25
CA LEU A 67 15.32 0.00 -18.57
C LEU A 67 15.93 0.30 -17.20
N PHE A 68 16.87 1.25 -17.12
CA PHE A 68 17.49 1.64 -15.85
C PHE A 68 16.49 2.26 -14.88
N SER A 69 15.66 3.20 -15.34
CA SER A 69 14.67 3.85 -14.50
C SER A 69 13.64 2.84 -13.99
N GLY A 70 13.05 2.02 -14.87
CA GLY A 70 12.11 0.99 -14.49
C GLY A 70 12.69 -0.05 -13.52
N SER A 71 13.96 -0.43 -13.71
CA SER A 71 14.67 -1.32 -12.78
C SER A 71 14.80 -0.72 -11.37
N ILE A 72 15.06 0.59 -11.26
CA ILE A 72 15.12 1.28 -9.97
C ILE A 72 13.75 1.22 -9.27
N TYR A 73 12.66 1.48 -10.00
CA TYR A 73 11.31 1.35 -9.44
C TYR A 73 11.05 -0.07 -8.92
N LEU A 74 11.43 -1.11 -9.67
CA LEU A 74 11.28 -2.50 -9.21
C LEU A 74 12.06 -2.75 -7.91
N VAL A 75 13.33 -2.35 -7.85
CA VAL A 75 14.16 -2.55 -6.66
C VAL A 75 13.59 -1.81 -5.46
N VAL A 76 13.22 -0.54 -5.63
CA VAL A 76 12.64 0.27 -4.54
C VAL A 76 11.29 -0.31 -4.10
N GLY A 77 10.42 -0.70 -5.03
CA GLY A 77 9.13 -1.32 -4.71
C GLY A 77 9.29 -2.59 -3.90
N VAL A 78 10.21 -3.49 -4.31
CA VAL A 78 10.54 -4.71 -3.57
C VAL A 78 11.09 -4.41 -2.18
N ILE A 79 11.98 -3.42 -2.05
CA ILE A 79 12.54 -3.03 -0.74
C ILE A 79 11.43 -2.54 0.19
N PHE A 80 10.48 -1.73 -0.30
CA PHE A 80 9.35 -1.24 0.49
C PHE A 80 8.41 -2.37 0.92
N ILE A 81 8.13 -3.30 0.01
CA ILE A 81 7.33 -4.50 0.32
C ILE A 81 8.02 -5.36 1.39
N TYR A 82 9.33 -5.62 1.23
CA TYR A 82 10.11 -6.43 2.17
C TYR A 82 10.28 -5.77 3.55
N ARG A 83 10.37 -4.44 3.59
CA ARG A 83 10.43 -3.67 4.83
C ARG A 83 9.08 -3.46 5.49
N SER A 84 7.97 -3.76 4.81
CA SER A 84 6.67 -3.57 5.43
C SER A 84 6.53 -4.54 6.62
N ASP A 85 6.13 -3.99 7.77
CA ASP A 85 5.99 -4.75 9.01
C ASP A 85 5.06 -5.97 8.85
N TYR A 86 4.11 -5.90 7.91
CA TYR A 86 3.24 -7.03 7.58
C TYR A 86 4.00 -8.26 7.07
N ILE A 87 5.01 -8.08 6.20
CA ILE A 87 5.80 -9.21 5.69
C ILE A 87 6.87 -9.64 6.70
N GLN A 88 7.49 -8.71 7.43
CA GLN A 88 8.47 -9.06 8.47
C GLN A 88 7.84 -9.82 9.64
N ASN A 89 6.58 -9.57 10.00
CA ASN A 89 5.88 -10.28 11.07
C ASN A 89 5.27 -11.64 10.62
N MET A 90 5.31 -11.95 9.32
CA MET A 90 4.76 -13.19 8.75
C MET A 90 5.82 -14.27 8.49
N ILE A 91 7.11 -13.91 8.47
CA ILE A 91 8.28 -14.80 8.29
C ILE A 91 8.94 -15.06 9.64
#